data_AF-A0A8T4YKZ1-F1
#
_entry.id   AF-A0A8T4YKZ1-F1
#
_cell.length_a   1.000
_cell.length_b   1.000
_cell.length_c   1.000
_cell.angle_alpha   90.00
_cell.angle_beta   90.00
_cell.angle_gamma   90.00
#
_symmetry.space_group_name_H-M   'P 1'
#
loop_
_entity.id
_entity.type
_entity.pdbx_description
1 polymer ?
#
loop_
_entity_poly.entity_id
_entity_poly.type
_entity_poly.pdbx_seq_one_letter_code
_entity_poly.pdbx_strand_id
1 'polypeptide(L)'
;HVNKESMGIFEAELYRKLKPLECNITRRGFIRKSWSFTASPYLEKIRSLIPEFEISSRLIDQLNNDTEIMGLIRSVKPDKFSISLLSLPIEYQPFARDEDAAVKGMVEFYRSPESITWVVTLEGMFNRWIGIEKKGHEVMDLMRKICKVVLNETELIRKNLNASS
;
A
#
# COMPACT_ATOMS: atom_id res chain seq x y z
N HIS A 1 -0.45 13.75 -3.16
CA HIS A 1 0.19 13.38 -4.44
C HIS A 1 1.30 14.37 -4.67
N VAL A 2 2.49 13.89 -5.00
CA VAL A 2 3.63 14.71 -5.43
C VAL A 2 3.93 14.29 -6.87
N ASN A 3 3.95 15.25 -7.79
CA ASN A 3 4.19 15.00 -9.21
C ASN A 3 5.69 15.11 -9.56
N LYS A 4 6.05 14.75 -10.79
CA LYS A 4 7.44 14.76 -11.28
C LYS A 4 8.11 16.12 -11.18
N GLU A 5 7.37 17.18 -11.46
CA GLU A 5 7.88 18.56 -11.41
C GLU A 5 8.25 19.02 -9.99
N SER A 6 7.64 18.40 -8.98
CA SER A 6 7.86 18.72 -7.56
C SER A 6 8.83 17.76 -6.88
N MET A 7 9.42 16.79 -7.61
CA MET A 7 10.37 15.84 -7.03
C MET A 7 11.74 16.48 -6.84
N GLY A 8 12.13 16.75 -5.59
CA GLY A 8 13.48 17.12 -5.20
C GLY A 8 14.16 16.03 -4.35
N ILE A 9 15.30 16.40 -3.76
CA ILE A 9 16.07 15.51 -2.87
C ILE A 9 15.22 15.08 -1.67
N PHE A 10 14.48 16.03 -1.07
CA PHE A 10 13.61 15.78 0.06
C PHE A 10 12.48 14.80 -0.27
N GLU A 11 11.78 15.00 -1.38
CA GLU A 11 10.70 14.13 -1.83
C GLU A 11 11.21 12.73 -2.17
N ALA A 12 12.40 12.62 -2.76
CA ALA A 12 13.04 11.33 -3.02
C ALA A 12 13.33 10.58 -1.71
N GLU A 13 13.83 11.26 -0.67
CA GLU A 13 14.03 10.65 0.64
C GLU A 13 12.70 10.26 1.30
N LEU A 14 11.68 11.13 1.22
CA LEU A 14 10.35 10.83 1.71
C LEU A 14 9.78 9.57 1.04
N TYR A 15 9.90 9.44 -0.28
CA TYR A 15 9.48 8.24 -1.01
C TYR A 15 10.15 6.98 -0.41
N ARG A 16 11.47 7.02 -0.21
CA ARG A 16 12.23 5.90 0.33
C ARG A 16 11.82 5.54 1.76
N LYS A 17 11.43 6.53 2.59
CA LYS A 17 10.88 6.28 3.94
C LYS A 17 9.45 5.71 3.92
N LEU A 18 8.66 6.02 2.89
CA LEU A 18 7.29 5.52 2.75
C LEU A 18 7.23 4.11 2.14
N LYS A 19 8.14 3.78 1.22
CA LYS A 19 8.16 2.49 0.50
C LYS A 19 8.15 1.25 1.40
N PRO A 20 8.87 1.22 2.55
CA PRO A 20 8.78 0.13 3.52
C PRO A 20 7.41 -0.18 4.12
N LEU A 21 6.44 0.74 3.99
CA LEU A 21 5.12 0.62 4.63
C LEU A 21 4.11 -0.13 3.78
N GLU A 22 4.44 -0.49 2.53
CA GLU A 22 3.49 -1.15 1.63
C GLU A 22 3.00 -2.48 2.22
N CYS A 23 1.69 -2.70 2.12
CA CYS A 23 1.06 -3.83 2.78
C CYS A 23 -0.12 -4.38 1.97
N ASN A 24 -0.50 -5.62 2.27
CA ASN A 24 -1.63 -6.31 1.67
C ASN A 24 -2.46 -6.98 2.76
N ILE A 25 -3.75 -7.18 2.50
CA ILE A 25 -4.55 -8.07 3.32
C ILE A 25 -4.21 -9.53 2.97
N THR A 26 -4.02 -10.35 4.00
CA THR A 26 -3.94 -11.80 3.86
C THR A 26 -5.07 -12.46 4.63
N ARG A 27 -5.51 -13.60 4.12
CA ARG A 27 -6.53 -14.44 4.75
C ARG A 27 -5.90 -15.76 5.16
N ARG A 28 -5.75 -15.99 6.47
CA ARG A 28 -5.16 -17.23 7.01
C ARG A 28 -6.21 -18.06 7.76
N GLY A 29 -5.99 -19.38 7.82
CA GLY A 29 -6.80 -20.33 8.59
C GLY A 29 -7.92 -21.03 7.80
N PHE A 30 -8.02 -22.35 7.96
CA PHE A 30 -9.05 -23.18 7.30
C PHE A 30 -10.38 -23.21 8.06
N ILE A 31 -10.37 -23.12 9.40
CA ILE A 31 -11.56 -23.26 10.25
C ILE A 31 -12.06 -21.90 10.77
N ARG A 32 -11.16 -20.99 11.16
CA ARG A 32 -11.50 -19.60 11.55
C ARG A 32 -10.65 -18.65 10.73
N LYS A 33 -11.14 -18.31 9.53
CA LYS A 33 -10.46 -17.37 8.62
C LYS A 33 -10.23 -16.03 9.34
N SER A 34 -8.97 -15.67 9.57
CA SER A 34 -8.58 -14.37 10.09
C SER A 34 -8.01 -13.53 8.96
N TRP A 35 -8.49 -12.29 8.88
CA TRP A 35 -7.93 -11.27 8.00
C TRP A 35 -6.88 -10.49 8.78
N SER A 36 -5.74 -10.22 8.15
CA SER A 36 -4.69 -9.37 8.72
C SER A 36 -3.89 -8.71 7.61
N PHE A 37 -3.54 -7.44 7.80
CA PHE A 37 -2.55 -6.77 6.98
C PHE A 37 -1.18 -7.37 7.25
N THR A 38 -0.39 -7.54 6.20
CA THR A 38 1.01 -7.98 6.24
C THR A 38 1.82 -7.21 5.22
N ALA A 39 3.15 -7.21 5.35
CA ALA A 39 4.05 -6.57 4.40
C ALA A 39 3.81 -7.08 2.97
N SER A 40 4.01 -6.19 1.99
CA SER A 40 3.91 -6.59 0.60
C SER A 40 5.00 -7.59 0.22
N PRO A 41 4.66 -8.69 -0.49
CA PRO A 41 5.65 -9.69 -0.89
C PRO A 41 6.73 -9.10 -1.82
N TYR A 42 6.43 -8.00 -2.52
CA TYR A 42 7.42 -7.28 -3.33
C TYR A 42 8.50 -6.59 -2.48
N LEU A 43 8.22 -6.22 -1.23
CA LEU A 43 9.21 -5.58 -0.37
C LEU A 43 10.37 -6.52 -0.04
N GLU A 44 10.08 -7.81 0.12
CA GLU A 44 11.09 -8.84 0.33
C GLU A 44 12.01 -8.99 -0.89
N LYS A 45 11.43 -8.91 -2.08
CA LYS A 45 12.19 -8.94 -3.33
C LYS A 45 13.07 -7.69 -3.49
N ILE A 46 12.55 -6.51 -3.16
CA ILE A 46 13.34 -5.28 -3.14
C ILE A 46 14.48 -5.37 -2.13
N ARG A 47 14.21 -5.84 -0.91
CA ARG A 47 15.23 -6.05 0.14
C ARG A 47 16.37 -6.97 -0.32
N SER A 48 16.06 -8.00 -1.10
CA SER A 48 17.10 -8.89 -1.65
C SER A 48 18.05 -8.20 -2.65
N LEU A 49 17.65 -7.07 -3.22
CA LEU A 49 18.41 -6.28 -4.21
C LEU A 49 18.96 -4.96 -3.65
N ILE A 50 18.48 -4.55 -2.48
CA ILE A 50 18.86 -3.33 -1.76
C ILE A 50 19.04 -3.72 -0.29
N PRO A 51 20.25 -4.16 0.13
CA PRO A 51 20.50 -4.69 1.46
C PRO A 51 20.13 -3.74 2.61
N GLU A 52 20.24 -2.43 2.40
CA GLU A 52 19.86 -1.38 3.35
C GLU A 52 18.35 -1.11 3.43
N PHE A 53 17.53 -1.79 2.63
CA PHE A 53 16.08 -1.63 2.63
C PHE A 53 15.45 -2.38 3.81
N GLU A 54 14.93 -1.63 4.77
CA GLU A 54 14.28 -2.18 5.96
C GLU A 54 12.75 -2.10 5.83
N ILE A 55 12.07 -3.25 5.88
CA ILE A 55 10.60 -3.33 5.87
C ILE A 55 10.06 -2.82 7.21
N SER A 56 9.00 -2.01 7.16
CA SER A 56 8.39 -1.40 8.35
C SER A 56 7.01 -1.98 8.66
N SER A 57 6.79 -2.39 9.91
CA SER A 57 5.48 -2.87 10.38
C SER A 57 4.51 -1.73 10.74
N ARG A 58 4.95 -0.48 10.73
CA ARG A 58 4.22 0.62 11.38
C ARG A 58 2.81 0.83 10.83
N LEU A 59 2.63 0.88 9.51
CA LEU A 59 1.31 1.00 8.88
C LEU A 59 0.47 -0.28 9.10
N ILE A 60 1.11 -1.45 9.04
CA ILE A 60 0.46 -2.75 9.28
C ILE A 60 -0.14 -2.81 10.68
N ASP A 61 0.64 -2.40 11.69
CA ASP A 61 0.24 -2.42 13.10
C ASP A 61 -0.90 -1.43 13.34
N GLN A 62 -0.84 -0.23 12.75
CA GLN A 62 -1.94 0.74 12.81
C GLN A 62 -3.24 0.17 12.23
N LEU A 63 -3.18 -0.42 11.04
CA LEU A 63 -4.35 -0.97 10.36
C LEU A 63 -4.94 -2.19 11.05
N ASN A 64 -4.10 -3.10 11.53
CA ASN A 64 -4.55 -4.31 12.24
C ASN A 64 -5.15 -4.00 13.62
N ASN A 65 -4.68 -2.95 14.28
CA ASN A 65 -5.20 -2.51 15.58
C ASN A 65 -6.44 -1.61 15.45
N ASP A 66 -6.74 -1.08 14.26
CA ASP A 66 -7.98 -0.34 14.02
C ASP A 66 -9.17 -1.30 13.90
N THR A 67 -9.93 -1.41 14.98
CA THR A 67 -11.07 -2.33 15.08
C THR A 67 -12.18 -2.03 14.07
N GLU A 68 -12.34 -0.77 13.67
CA GLU A 68 -13.36 -0.35 12.72
C GLU A 68 -12.96 -0.74 11.29
N ILE A 69 -11.71 -0.46 10.90
CA ILE A 69 -11.14 -0.91 9.63
C ILE A 69 -11.20 -2.43 9.54
N MET A 70 -10.75 -3.14 10.57
CA MET A 70 -10.77 -4.61 10.57
C MET A 70 -12.20 -5.19 10.60
N GLY A 71 -13.16 -4.44 11.16
CA GLY A 71 -14.59 -4.74 11.06
C GLY A 71 -15.11 -4.61 9.63
N LEU A 72 -14.78 -3.51 8.95
CA LEU A 72 -15.11 -3.29 7.54
C LEU A 72 -14.46 -4.32 6.63
N ILE A 73 -13.18 -4.67 6.82
CA ILE A 73 -12.52 -5.75 6.06
C ILE A 73 -13.27 -7.07 6.22
N ARG A 74 -13.71 -7.42 7.43
CA ARG A 74 -14.48 -8.63 7.71
C ARG A 74 -15.89 -8.59 7.11
N SER A 75 -16.49 -7.41 7.02
CA SER A 75 -17.79 -7.25 6.35
C SER A 75 -17.63 -7.34 4.84
N VAL A 76 -16.71 -6.55 4.26
CA VAL A 76 -16.44 -6.44 2.84
C VAL A 76 -15.89 -7.74 2.25
N LYS A 77 -14.99 -8.44 2.96
CA LYS A 77 -14.34 -9.69 2.53
C LYS A 77 -13.71 -9.57 1.14
N PRO A 78 -12.79 -8.60 0.92
CA PRO A 78 -12.16 -8.43 -0.38
C PRO A 78 -11.35 -9.67 -0.77
N ASP A 79 -11.36 -10.04 -2.04
CA ASP A 79 -10.53 -11.13 -2.55
C ASP A 79 -9.04 -10.73 -2.52
N LYS A 80 -8.76 -9.45 -2.84
CA LYS A 80 -7.46 -8.81 -2.62
C LYS A 80 -7.65 -7.39 -2.11
N PHE A 81 -6.70 -6.95 -1.28
CA PHE A 81 -6.59 -5.56 -0.86
C PHE A 81 -5.12 -5.22 -0.71
N SER A 82 -4.67 -4.12 -1.33
CA SER A 82 -3.28 -3.68 -1.28
C SER A 82 -3.17 -2.19 -1.09
N ILE A 83 -2.11 -1.77 -0.39
CA ILE A 83 -1.69 -0.38 -0.24
C ILE A 83 -0.24 -0.32 -0.70
N SER A 84 -0.01 0.33 -1.84
CA SER A 84 1.29 0.40 -2.50
C SER A 84 1.60 1.81 -2.97
N LEU A 85 2.87 2.19 -3.01
CA LEU A 85 3.30 3.36 -3.77
C LEU A 85 3.37 2.99 -5.25
N LEU A 86 3.00 3.94 -6.09
CA LEU A 86 3.32 3.88 -7.51
C LEU A 86 4.83 3.71 -7.65
N SER A 87 5.23 2.62 -8.30
CA SER A 87 6.62 2.20 -8.44
C SER A 87 6.97 1.81 -9.88
N LEU A 88 5.97 1.83 -10.75
CA LEU A 88 6.09 1.61 -12.19
C LEU A 88 5.09 2.58 -12.84
N PRO A 89 5.54 3.55 -13.65
CA PRO A 89 4.63 4.38 -14.43
C PRO A 89 3.70 3.50 -15.28
N ILE A 90 2.46 3.96 -15.47
CA ILE A 90 1.38 3.17 -16.10
C ILE A 90 1.78 2.66 -17.50
N GLU A 91 2.56 3.45 -18.23
CA GLU A 91 3.11 3.11 -19.55
C GLU A 91 4.05 1.87 -19.55
N TYR A 92 4.67 1.53 -18.42
CA TYR A 92 5.54 0.36 -18.29
C TYR A 92 4.81 -0.88 -17.74
N GLN A 93 3.60 -0.73 -17.20
CA GLN A 93 2.81 -1.85 -16.66
C GLN A 93 2.48 -2.95 -17.69
N PRO A 94 2.21 -2.66 -18.98
CA PRO A 94 2.00 -3.70 -19.98
C PRO A 94 3.20 -4.64 -20.20
N PHE A 95 4.41 -4.18 -19.89
CA PHE A 95 5.66 -4.94 -20.01
C PHE A 95 6.05 -5.67 -18.71
N ALA A 96 5.35 -5.40 -17.59
CA ALA A 96 5.56 -6.03 -16.29
C ALA A 96 4.96 -7.46 -16.18
N ARG A 97 4.76 -8.16 -17.31
CA ARG A 97 4.30 -9.56 -17.33
C ARG A 97 5.35 -10.52 -16.76
N ASP A 98 6.61 -10.10 -16.76
CA ASP A 98 7.72 -10.74 -16.07
C ASP A 98 7.88 -10.09 -14.68
N GLU A 99 7.74 -10.92 -13.65
CA GLU A 99 7.82 -10.50 -12.25
C GLU A 99 9.21 -9.95 -11.90
N ASP A 100 10.28 -10.53 -12.47
CA ASP A 100 11.64 -10.07 -12.21
C ASP A 100 11.90 -8.70 -12.85
N ALA A 101 11.37 -8.48 -14.06
CA ALA A 101 11.41 -7.17 -14.72
C ALA A 101 10.64 -6.12 -13.92
N ALA A 102 9.47 -6.49 -13.37
CA ALA A 102 8.68 -5.61 -12.52
C ALA A 102 9.45 -5.20 -11.25
N VAL A 103 10.08 -6.17 -10.56
CA VAL A 103 10.88 -5.90 -9.36
C VAL A 103 12.09 -5.01 -9.68
N LYS A 104 12.80 -5.25 -10.79
CA LYS A 104 13.90 -4.39 -11.23
C LYS A 104 13.43 -2.95 -11.47
N GLY A 105 12.28 -2.78 -12.12
CA GLY A 105 11.70 -1.45 -12.33
C GLY A 105 11.31 -0.77 -11.00
N MET A 106 10.80 -1.51 -10.02
CA MET A 106 10.53 -0.96 -8.69
C MET A 106 11.82 -0.53 -7.95
N VAL A 107 12.90 -1.29 -8.10
CA VAL A 107 14.23 -0.95 -7.54
C VAL A 107 14.77 0.33 -8.19
N GLU A 108 14.63 0.46 -9.50
CA GLU A 108 15.05 1.67 -10.22
C GLU A 108 14.22 2.89 -9.79
N PHE A 109 12.90 2.74 -9.70
CA PHE A 109 12.03 3.80 -9.20
C PHE A 109 12.32 4.17 -7.74
N TYR A 110 12.70 3.22 -6.89
CA TYR A 110 13.14 3.50 -5.52
C TYR A 110 14.43 4.33 -5.47
N ARG A 111 15.37 4.08 -6.39
CA ARG A 111 16.63 4.83 -6.49
C ARG A 111 16.38 6.24 -7.04
N SER A 112 15.55 6.37 -8.05
CA SER A 112 15.21 7.63 -8.71
C SER A 112 13.69 7.80 -8.84
N PRO A 113 12.99 8.15 -7.74
CA PRO A 113 11.54 8.25 -7.75
C PRO A 113 11.08 9.48 -8.55
N GLU A 114 10.05 9.29 -9.37
CA GLU A 114 9.47 10.37 -10.18
C GLU A 114 8.16 10.93 -9.61
N SER A 115 7.58 10.30 -8.60
CA SER A 115 6.38 10.80 -7.94
C SER A 115 6.14 10.09 -6.61
N ILE A 116 5.31 10.70 -5.77
CA ILE A 116 4.76 10.06 -4.57
C ILE A 116 3.25 9.96 -4.74
N THR A 117 2.79 8.74 -5.05
CA THR A 117 1.38 8.42 -5.23
C THR A 117 1.06 7.10 -4.53
N TRP A 118 0.19 7.15 -3.53
CA TRP A 118 -0.39 5.94 -2.96
C TRP A 118 -1.48 5.40 -3.87
N VAL A 119 -1.42 4.10 -4.13
CA VAL A 119 -2.41 3.31 -4.84
C VAL A 119 -3.01 2.34 -3.83
N VAL A 120 -4.29 2.55 -3.53
CA VAL A 120 -5.08 1.64 -2.69
C VAL A 120 -6.00 0.85 -3.61
N THR A 121 -5.82 -0.46 -3.62
CA THR A 121 -6.56 -1.36 -4.53
C THR A 121 -7.42 -2.31 -3.71
N LEU A 122 -8.67 -2.45 -4.11
CA LEU A 122 -9.59 -3.46 -3.60
C LEU A 122 -10.14 -4.26 -4.78
N GLU A 123 -9.96 -5.57 -4.74
CA GLU A 123 -10.58 -6.51 -5.68
C GLU A 123 -11.57 -7.39 -4.92
N GLY A 124 -12.74 -7.60 -5.49
CA GLY A 124 -13.75 -8.49 -4.91
C GLY A 124 -14.93 -8.73 -5.83
N MET A 125 -15.49 -9.94 -5.78
CA MET A 125 -16.75 -10.26 -6.44
C MET A 125 -17.96 -9.92 -5.55
N PHE A 126 -18.90 -9.15 -6.08
CA PHE A 126 -20.15 -8.79 -5.39
C PHE A 126 -21.36 -9.39 -6.13
N ASN A 127 -22.13 -10.23 -5.42
CA ASN A 127 -23.34 -10.83 -5.99
C ASN A 127 -24.47 -9.78 -6.02
N ARG A 128 -25.14 -9.64 -7.17
CA ARG A 128 -26.11 -8.55 -7.46
C ARG A 128 -27.42 -8.58 -6.65
N TRP A 129 -27.70 -9.61 -5.86
CA TRP A 129 -29.08 -9.92 -5.48
C TRP A 129 -29.53 -9.37 -4.12
N ILE A 130 -28.68 -9.26 -3.10
CA ILE A 130 -29.08 -8.76 -1.77
C ILE A 130 -27.93 -7.97 -1.13
N GLY A 131 -28.22 -6.74 -0.69
CA GLY A 131 -27.29 -5.95 0.13
C GLY A 131 -26.15 -5.26 -0.63
N ILE A 132 -26.21 -5.16 -1.96
CA ILE A 132 -25.14 -4.57 -2.77
C ILE A 132 -24.91 -3.08 -2.48
N GLU A 133 -25.97 -2.32 -2.20
CA GLU A 133 -25.84 -0.91 -1.83
C GLU A 133 -25.11 -0.74 -0.50
N LYS A 134 -25.53 -1.49 0.53
CA LYS A 134 -24.83 -1.54 1.82
C LYS A 134 -23.37 -1.92 1.64
N LYS A 135 -23.09 -2.93 0.83
CA LYS A 135 -21.74 -3.40 0.55
C LYS A 135 -20.90 -2.33 -0.17
N GLY A 136 -21.49 -1.62 -1.13
CA GLY A 136 -20.85 -0.49 -1.81
C GLY A 136 -20.50 0.63 -0.82
N HIS A 137 -21.42 0.97 0.09
CA HIS A 137 -21.14 1.93 1.16
C HIS A 137 -19.99 1.45 2.06
N GLU A 138 -20.00 0.19 2.50
CA GLU A 138 -18.91 -0.38 3.33
C GLU A 138 -17.56 -0.37 2.61
N VAL A 139 -17.54 -0.62 1.29
CA VAL A 139 -16.32 -0.49 0.46
C VAL A 139 -15.83 0.96 0.45
N MET A 140 -16.72 1.92 0.20
CA MET A 140 -16.34 3.34 0.18
C MET A 140 -15.88 3.84 1.56
N ASP A 141 -16.53 3.40 2.64
CA ASP A 141 -16.13 3.69 4.01
C ASP A 141 -14.74 3.13 4.32
N LEU A 142 -14.50 1.86 3.94
CA LEU A 142 -13.19 1.24 4.08
C LEU A 142 -12.13 2.02 3.33
N MET A 143 -12.35 2.33 2.05
CA MET A 143 -11.41 3.08 1.22
C MET A 143 -11.10 4.46 1.82
N ARG A 144 -12.13 5.19 2.28
CA ARG A 144 -11.95 6.50 2.94
C ARG A 144 -11.09 6.40 4.20
N LYS A 145 -11.37 5.42 5.07
CA LYS A 145 -10.62 5.23 6.32
C LYS A 145 -9.17 4.83 6.05
N ILE A 146 -8.94 3.90 5.13
CA ILE A 146 -7.59 3.49 4.73
C ILE A 146 -6.81 4.68 4.18
N CYS A 147 -7.39 5.43 3.24
CA CYS A 147 -6.75 6.64 2.69
C CYS A 147 -6.41 7.65 3.80
N LYS A 148 -7.29 7.84 4.78
CA LYS A 148 -7.02 8.73 5.93
C LYS A 148 -5.83 8.25 6.76
N VAL A 149 -5.75 6.97 7.09
CA VAL A 149 -4.61 6.40 7.84
C VAL A 149 -3.31 6.58 7.07
N VAL A 150 -3.31 6.22 5.78
CA VAL A 150 -2.13 6.34 4.90
C VAL A 150 -1.66 7.79 4.77
N LEU A 151 -2.59 8.74 4.61
CA LEU A 151 -2.27 10.16 4.54
C LEU A 151 -1.68 10.68 5.85
N ASN A 152 -2.30 10.35 6.99
CA ASN A 152 -1.80 10.75 8.30
C ASN A 152 -0.38 10.23 8.55
N GLU A 153 -0.13 8.96 8.22
CA GLU A 153 1.17 8.32 8.36
C GLU A 153 2.22 8.97 7.45
N THR A 154 1.81 9.32 6.21
CA THR A 154 2.65 10.06 5.27
C THR A 154 3.06 11.43 5.81
N GLU A 155 2.10 12.20 6.36
CA GLU A 155 2.38 13.51 6.94
C GLU A 155 3.27 13.42 8.18
N LEU A 156 3.09 12.38 9.01
CA LEU A 156 3.91 12.17 10.19
C LEU A 156 5.37 11.89 9.81
N ILE A 157 5.60 11.04 8.81
CA ILE A 157 6.96 10.78 8.30
C ILE A 157 7.56 12.03 7.66
N ARG A 158 6.79 12.78 6.86
CA ARG A 158 7.25 14.04 6.27
C ARG A 158 7.69 15.05 7.34
N LYS A 159 6.90 15.21 8.40
CA LYS A 159 7.23 16.11 9.52
C LYS A 159 8.51 15.67 10.24
N ASN A 160 8.65 14.39 10.53
CA ASN A 160 9.85 13.85 11.19
C ASN A 160 11.10 14.01 10.33
N LEU A 161 10.96 13.85 9.01
CA LEU A 161 12.05 14.05 8.06
C LEU A 161 12.49 15.51 8.03
N ASN A 162 11.55 16.45 7.93
CA ASN A 162 11.81 17.89 8.00
C ASN A 162 12.48 18.32 9.32
N ALA A 163 12.15 17.68 10.45
CA ALA A 163 12.76 17.99 11.74
C ALA A 163 14.18 17.43 11.90
N SER A 164 14.61 16.54 11.01
CA SER A 164 15.93 15.89 11.03
C SER A 164 16.89 16.48 9.97
N SER A 165 16.40 17.41 9.14
CA SER A 165 17.17 18.16 8.13
C SER A 165 17.57 19.53 8.65
#